data_AF-A0A844IKI2-F1
#
_entry.id   AF-A0A844IKI2-F1
#
_cell.length_a   1.000
_cell.length_b   1.000
_cell.length_c   1.000
_cell.angle_alpha   90.00
_cell.angle_beta   90.00
_cell.angle_gamma   90.00
#
_symmetry.space_group_name_H-M   'P 1'
#
loop_
_entity.id
_entity.type
_entity.pdbx_description
1 polymer ?
#
loop_
_entity_poly.entity_id
_entity_poly.type
_entity_poly.pdbx_seq_one_letter_code
_entity_poly.pdbx_strand_id
1 'polypeptide(L)'
;MVITVSKDVITDKAISLLNFSNESLTTWTEVATTSGDLAAFLSELYNESAFILSKEGEIFHLDESTRKNITDRRLEEGIDASSILAEKFTVYTMNSVPAPAAARTYKKIAPDYFLYNKIFGKTLKYLVAWENVYSNILADSAFFSQAHLLEASTDIGACVEMAAQLYYKQSFQILRGFLENAVLPVHFCDQPNEFEKWRSNNYRTPQLRGKDGLLNKLEKSGLITNELNINVSNLYEQLNGSIHGGEKYLIHKGVHKNAWSGLLFKEQDFLDWCTAISKSVEVGIKLLQINVKQLMNLRGSNDTVCTTCHNEKNLKLEEFIFGSRNFKRYFCHICGHQSTFDDDGNLSHTVTEYEQ
;
A
#
# COMPACT_ATOMS: atom_id res chain seq x y z
N MET A 1 -24.54 4.53 21.28
CA MET A 1 -24.36 4.56 19.80
C MET A 1 -23.73 5.88 19.41
N VAL A 2 -22.65 5.86 18.64
CA VAL A 2 -21.96 7.06 18.14
C VAL A 2 -21.66 6.94 16.64
N ILE A 3 -21.42 8.06 15.97
CA ILE A 3 -21.00 8.07 14.56
C ILE A 3 -19.60 8.66 14.46
N THR A 4 -18.66 7.91 13.86
CA THR A 4 -17.33 8.44 13.50
C THR A 4 -17.38 8.93 12.06
N VAL A 5 -16.94 10.17 11.83
CA VAL A 5 -16.90 10.80 10.49
C VAL A 5 -15.44 11.04 10.11
N SER A 6 -14.98 10.44 9.00
CA SER A 6 -13.60 10.62 8.48
C SER A 6 -13.58 11.62 7.33
N LYS A 7 -12.62 12.55 7.35
CA LYS A 7 -12.50 13.63 6.34
C LYS A 7 -11.32 13.44 5.39
N ASP A 8 -10.19 12.95 5.87
CA ASP A 8 -8.96 12.79 5.09
C ASP A 8 -8.28 11.46 5.42
N VAL A 9 -8.53 10.44 4.60
CA VAL A 9 -8.01 9.07 4.81
C VAL A 9 -6.49 8.98 4.59
N ILE A 10 -5.95 9.84 3.71
CA ILE A 10 -4.51 9.98 3.46
C ILE A 10 -4.16 11.46 3.29
N THR A 11 -3.64 12.07 4.34
CA THR A 11 -3.32 13.51 4.36
C THR A 11 -2.15 13.85 3.43
N ASP A 12 -2.19 15.04 2.81
CA ASP A 12 -1.07 15.56 2.00
C ASP A 12 0.22 15.67 2.81
N LYS A 13 0.08 15.97 4.11
CA LYS A 13 1.21 16.04 5.02
C LYS A 13 1.85 14.68 5.25
N ALA A 14 1.08 13.60 5.44
CA ALA A 14 1.62 12.25 5.51
C ALA A 14 2.38 11.89 4.23
N ILE A 15 1.83 12.18 3.04
CA ILE A 15 2.52 11.92 1.77
C ILE A 15 3.85 12.65 1.66
N SER A 16 3.94 13.90 2.14
CA SER A 16 5.19 14.68 2.14
C SER A 16 6.31 14.06 3.01
N LEU A 17 5.95 13.15 3.93
CA LEU A 17 6.86 12.50 4.86
C LEU A 17 7.33 11.12 4.40
N LEU A 18 6.89 10.63 3.24
CA LEU A 18 7.28 9.31 2.70
C LEU A 18 8.77 9.17 2.34
N ASN A 19 9.58 10.22 2.43
CA ASN A 19 11.02 10.15 2.17
C ASN A 19 11.79 9.65 3.40
N PHE A 20 11.59 8.36 3.73
CA PHE A 20 12.23 7.75 4.88
C PHE A 20 13.76 7.67 4.73
N SER A 21 14.45 7.92 5.84
CA SER A 21 15.89 7.82 6.00
C SER A 21 16.37 6.37 6.14
N ASN A 22 17.62 6.13 5.75
CA ASN A 22 18.28 4.85 5.95
C ASN A 22 18.61 4.67 7.44
N GLU A 23 17.94 3.72 8.08
CA GLU A 23 18.03 3.45 9.51
C GLU A 23 17.85 1.96 9.75
N SER A 24 18.60 1.36 10.68
CA SER A 24 18.48 -0.06 11.03
C SER A 24 17.34 -0.30 12.01
N LEU A 25 16.80 -1.51 12.04
CA LEU A 25 15.70 -1.87 12.94
C LEU A 25 16.09 -1.74 14.42
N THR A 26 17.35 -2.02 14.75
CA THR A 26 17.87 -1.82 16.11
C THR A 26 17.81 -0.36 16.58
N THR A 27 18.00 0.60 15.66
CA THR A 27 17.90 2.02 16.00
C THR A 27 16.44 2.40 16.23
N TRP A 28 15.49 1.75 15.55
CA TRP A 28 14.07 1.99 15.83
C TRP A 28 13.79 1.62 17.27
N THR A 29 14.17 0.44 17.73
CA THR A 29 13.90 -0.02 19.09
C THR A 29 14.60 0.82 20.17
N GLU A 30 15.75 1.44 19.86
CA GLU A 30 16.51 2.29 20.79
C GLU A 30 16.00 3.73 20.85
N VAL A 31 15.48 4.26 19.73
CA VAL A 31 14.96 5.64 19.59
C VAL A 31 13.42 5.68 19.62
N ALA A 32 12.76 4.52 19.73
CA ALA A 32 11.30 4.33 19.73
C ALA A 32 10.63 4.87 20.99
N THR A 33 10.64 6.19 21.13
CA THR A 33 9.42 6.92 21.47
C THR A 33 9.47 8.24 20.70
N THR A 34 8.64 8.37 19.66
CA THR A 34 8.16 9.65 19.09
C THR A 34 8.99 10.50 18.11
N SER A 35 10.26 10.19 17.76
CA SER A 35 11.08 11.14 16.94
C SER A 35 11.53 10.67 15.54
N GLY A 36 11.20 9.44 15.12
CA GLY A 36 11.56 8.92 13.78
C GLY A 36 10.64 9.41 12.66
N ASP A 37 11.14 9.41 11.43
CA ASP A 37 10.36 9.76 10.22
C ASP A 37 9.12 8.87 10.00
N LEU A 38 9.18 7.57 10.33
CA LEU A 38 8.04 6.66 10.33
C LEU A 38 6.99 7.07 11.38
N ALA A 39 7.43 7.43 12.59
CA ALA A 39 6.52 7.90 13.64
C ALA A 39 5.85 9.22 13.25
N ALA A 40 6.59 10.13 12.62
CA ALA A 40 6.04 11.37 12.07
C ALA A 40 5.03 11.10 10.96
N PHE A 41 5.33 10.16 10.04
CA PHE A 41 4.40 9.73 9.00
C PHE A 41 3.11 9.15 9.59
N LEU A 42 3.22 8.20 10.52
CA LEU A 42 2.06 7.57 11.17
C LEU A 42 1.24 8.59 11.97
N SER A 43 1.92 9.50 12.67
CA SER A 43 1.27 10.60 13.38
C SER A 43 0.42 11.42 12.43
N GLU A 44 0.94 11.83 11.27
CA GLU A 44 0.18 12.61 10.28
C GLU A 44 -0.87 11.81 9.50
N LEU A 45 -0.67 10.50 9.34
CA LEU A 45 -1.65 9.61 8.75
C LEU A 45 -2.86 9.44 9.68
N TYR A 46 -2.61 9.30 10.98
CA TYR A 46 -3.63 9.17 12.04
C TYR A 46 -3.98 10.50 12.71
N ASN A 47 -3.51 11.63 12.18
CA ASN A 47 -3.84 12.97 12.67
C ASN A 47 -5.27 13.37 12.28
N GLU A 48 -6.18 12.41 12.24
CA GLU A 48 -7.44 12.55 11.55
C GLU A 48 -8.25 13.70 12.15
N SER A 49 -8.82 14.47 11.23
CA SER A 49 -9.96 15.37 11.43
C SER A 49 -11.26 14.58 11.64
N ALA A 50 -11.15 13.38 12.23
CA ALA A 50 -12.27 12.55 12.61
C ALA A 50 -12.87 13.04 13.92
N PHE A 51 -14.20 12.94 14.00
CA PHE A 51 -14.92 13.26 15.23
C PHE A 51 -15.98 12.20 15.49
N ILE A 52 -16.27 12.04 16.78
CA ILE A 52 -17.33 11.17 17.29
C ILE A 52 -18.54 12.07 17.54
N LEU A 53 -19.64 11.80 16.84
CA LEU A 53 -20.93 12.44 17.08
C LEU A 53 -21.74 11.57 18.04
N SER A 54 -22.22 12.15 19.15
CA SER A 54 -23.18 11.49 20.04
C SER A 54 -24.62 11.63 19.53
N LYS A 55 -25.51 10.82 20.10
CA LYS A 55 -26.94 10.88 19.78
C LYS A 55 -27.55 12.24 20.16
N GLU A 56 -27.02 12.83 21.22
CA GLU A 56 -27.39 14.15 21.76
C GLU A 56 -26.85 15.30 20.90
N GLY A 57 -25.97 15.02 19.93
CA GLY A 57 -25.39 16.00 19.01
C GLY A 57 -24.08 16.60 19.49
N GLU A 58 -23.47 16.04 20.53
CA GLU A 58 -22.15 16.45 21.00
C GLU A 58 -21.07 15.91 20.05
N ILE A 59 -20.07 16.75 19.75
CA ILE A 59 -18.95 16.41 18.88
C ILE A 59 -17.72 16.25 19.75
N PHE A 60 -17.16 15.05 19.77
CA PHE A 60 -15.90 14.75 20.43
C PHE A 60 -14.81 14.61 19.40
N HIS A 61 -13.81 15.47 19.48
CA HIS A 61 -12.57 15.30 18.74
C HIS A 61 -11.65 14.37 19.52
N LEU A 62 -10.91 13.53 18.80
CA LEU A 62 -9.84 12.75 19.42
C LEU A 62 -8.80 13.72 19.98
N ASP A 63 -8.59 13.68 21.29
CA ASP A 63 -7.57 14.50 21.92
C ASP A 63 -6.16 14.08 21.44
N GLU A 64 -5.17 14.94 21.71
CA GLU A 64 -3.79 14.68 21.34
C GLU A 64 -3.25 13.39 21.97
N SER A 65 -3.67 13.05 23.19
CA SER A 65 -3.21 11.85 23.89
C SER A 65 -3.72 10.56 23.22
N THR A 66 -4.96 10.56 22.75
CA THR A 66 -5.58 9.43 22.07
C THR A 66 -4.95 9.21 20.71
N ARG A 67 -4.74 10.28 19.93
CA ARG A 67 -4.02 10.21 18.64
C ARG A 67 -2.59 9.71 18.80
N LYS A 68 -1.90 10.16 19.84
CA LYS A 68 -0.57 9.67 20.18
C LYS A 68 -0.60 8.18 20.53
N ASN A 69 -1.54 7.73 21.36
CA ASN A 69 -1.66 6.31 21.72
C ASN A 69 -1.92 5.42 20.49
N ILE A 70 -2.75 5.87 19.53
CA ILE A 70 -2.97 5.16 18.27
C ILE A 70 -1.65 5.05 17.49
N THR A 71 -0.94 6.16 17.35
CA THR A 71 0.35 6.22 16.63
C THR A 71 1.39 5.31 17.27
N ASP A 72 1.54 5.37 18.60
CA ASP A 72 2.51 4.58 19.36
C ASP A 72 2.19 3.08 19.22
N ARG A 73 0.91 2.68 19.31
CA ARG A 73 0.49 1.28 19.09
C ARG A 73 0.82 0.80 17.67
N ARG A 74 0.53 1.61 16.65
CA ARG A 74 0.81 1.25 15.25
C ARG A 74 2.31 1.14 14.97
N LEU A 75 3.11 1.98 15.63
CA LEU A 75 4.56 1.89 15.56
C LEU A 75 5.09 0.62 16.23
N GLU A 76 4.58 0.25 17.41
CA GLU A 76 4.93 -0.98 18.13
C GLU A 76 4.58 -2.23 17.29
N GLU A 77 3.35 -2.32 16.78
CA GLU A 77 2.93 -3.40 15.87
C GLU A 77 3.84 -3.49 14.63
N GLY A 78 4.23 -2.34 14.07
CA GLY A 78 5.15 -2.26 12.93
C GLY A 78 6.58 -2.74 13.27
N ILE A 79 7.10 -2.41 14.46
CA ILE A 79 8.41 -2.87 14.95
C ILE A 79 8.40 -4.39 15.15
N ASP A 80 7.35 -4.94 15.75
CA ASP A 80 7.21 -6.38 15.99
C ASP A 80 7.16 -7.15 14.68
N ALA A 81 6.30 -6.73 13.74
CA ALA A 81 6.20 -7.34 12.42
C ALA A 81 7.53 -7.26 11.65
N SER A 82 8.24 -6.14 11.76
CA SER A 82 9.55 -5.92 11.15
C SER A 82 10.62 -6.85 11.75
N SER A 83 10.57 -7.09 13.06
CA SER A 83 11.49 -8.00 13.76
C SER A 83 11.30 -9.44 13.34
N ILE A 84 10.04 -9.89 13.25
CA ILE A 84 9.68 -11.22 12.73
C ILE A 84 10.17 -11.39 11.30
N LEU A 85 10.00 -10.36 10.46
CA LEU A 85 10.44 -10.41 9.07
C LEU A 85 11.97 -10.47 8.95
N ALA A 86 12.70 -9.67 9.74
CA ALA A 86 14.16 -9.73 9.76
C ALA A 86 14.68 -11.11 10.20
N GLU A 87 14.07 -11.70 11.23
CA GLU A 87 14.37 -13.08 11.65
C GLU A 87 14.11 -14.08 10.52
N LYS A 88 12.99 -13.95 9.80
CA LYS A 88 12.66 -14.81 8.66
C LYS A 88 13.73 -14.77 7.57
N PHE A 89 14.20 -13.57 7.20
CA PHE A 89 15.32 -13.40 6.26
C PHE A 89 16.62 -14.03 6.78
N THR A 90 16.92 -13.86 8.07
CA THR A 90 18.07 -14.51 8.72
C THR A 90 17.97 -16.03 8.62
N VAL A 91 16.85 -16.62 9.02
CA VAL A 91 16.64 -18.07 9.06
C VAL A 91 16.80 -18.68 7.66
N TYR A 92 16.13 -18.14 6.64
CA TYR A 92 16.28 -18.67 5.28
C TYR A 92 17.68 -18.51 4.74
N THR A 93 18.33 -17.37 4.99
CA THR A 93 19.70 -17.13 4.55
C THR A 93 20.69 -18.07 5.22
N MET A 94 20.58 -18.25 6.54
CA MET A 94 21.47 -19.14 7.31
C MET A 94 21.29 -20.61 6.96
N ASN A 95 20.07 -21.02 6.61
CA ASN A 95 19.75 -22.39 6.21
C ASN A 95 20.03 -22.68 4.73
N SER A 96 20.38 -21.67 3.93
CA SER A 96 20.77 -21.87 2.54
C SER A 96 22.05 -22.70 2.42
N VAL A 97 22.07 -23.63 1.46
CA VAL A 97 23.18 -24.57 1.24
C VAL A 97 23.81 -24.26 -0.12
N PRO A 98 25.14 -24.02 -0.17
CA PRO A 98 25.81 -23.72 -1.42
C PRO A 98 25.87 -24.95 -2.33
N ALA A 99 25.69 -24.73 -3.64
CA ALA A 99 25.98 -25.76 -4.62
C ALA A 99 27.49 -26.08 -4.63
N PRO A 100 27.91 -27.25 -5.15
CA PRO A 100 29.33 -27.67 -5.13
C PRO A 100 30.30 -26.62 -5.69
N ALA A 101 29.89 -25.86 -6.70
CA ALA A 101 30.72 -24.82 -7.33
C ALA A 101 31.01 -23.61 -6.40
N ALA A 102 30.14 -23.34 -5.42
CA ALA A 102 30.28 -22.21 -4.49
C ALA A 102 30.66 -22.65 -3.06
N ALA A 103 30.69 -23.95 -2.77
CA ALA A 103 30.86 -24.47 -1.41
C ALA A 103 32.13 -23.99 -0.70
N ARG A 104 33.20 -23.72 -1.45
CA ARG A 104 34.50 -23.26 -0.89
C ARG A 104 34.65 -21.75 -0.81
N THR A 105 33.85 -21.00 -1.56
CA THR A 105 34.00 -19.54 -1.72
C THR A 105 32.86 -18.77 -1.06
N TYR A 106 31.71 -19.41 -0.81
CA TYR A 106 30.58 -18.78 -0.16
C TYR A 106 30.88 -18.49 1.31
N LYS A 107 30.65 -17.23 1.69
CA LYS A 107 30.71 -16.77 3.08
C LYS A 107 29.31 -16.42 3.52
N LYS A 108 28.84 -17.06 4.59
CA LYS A 108 27.58 -16.67 5.22
C LYS A 108 27.73 -15.27 5.81
N ILE A 109 26.66 -14.49 5.73
CA ILE A 109 26.55 -13.21 6.41
C ILE A 109 26.48 -13.42 7.93
N ALA A 110 26.68 -12.36 8.69
CA ALA A 110 26.45 -12.38 10.12
C ALA A 110 24.95 -12.63 10.42
N PRO A 111 24.58 -13.40 11.47
CA PRO A 111 23.17 -13.70 11.78
C PRO A 111 22.29 -12.47 12.06
N ASP A 112 22.91 -11.38 12.49
CA ASP A 112 22.29 -10.09 12.82
C ASP A 112 22.29 -9.10 11.65
N TYR A 113 22.82 -9.49 10.48
CA TYR A 113 22.95 -8.60 9.31
C TYR A 113 21.65 -7.86 8.96
N PHE A 114 20.51 -8.56 8.96
CA PHE A 114 19.22 -7.96 8.61
C PHE A 114 18.71 -6.98 9.67
N LEU A 115 19.05 -7.16 10.94
CA LEU A 115 18.70 -6.22 12.01
C LEU A 115 19.47 -4.89 11.87
N TYR A 116 20.74 -4.97 11.46
CA TYR A 116 21.65 -3.81 11.35
C TYR A 116 21.68 -3.17 9.95
N ASN A 117 21.10 -3.80 8.93
CA ASN A 117 21.11 -3.25 7.58
C ASN A 117 20.16 -2.04 7.46
N LYS A 118 20.75 -0.85 7.28
CA LYS A 118 19.99 0.41 7.20
C LYS A 118 19.09 0.55 5.97
N ILE A 119 19.44 -0.08 4.85
CA ILE A 119 18.64 -0.06 3.62
C ILE A 119 17.43 -0.99 3.79
N PHE A 120 17.61 -2.13 4.45
CA PHE A 120 16.52 -3.01 4.81
C PHE A 120 15.61 -2.39 5.85
N GLY A 121 16.14 -1.72 6.88
CA GLY A 121 15.30 -0.97 7.80
C GLY A 121 14.46 0.09 7.06
N LYS A 122 15.04 0.92 6.17
CA LYS A 122 14.23 1.81 5.31
C LYS A 122 13.12 1.05 4.55
N THR A 123 13.41 -0.13 4.02
CA THR A 123 12.41 -0.99 3.36
C THR A 123 11.27 -1.38 4.30
N LEU A 124 11.60 -1.78 5.54
CA LEU A 124 10.62 -2.11 6.57
C LEU A 124 9.72 -0.90 6.87
N LYS A 125 10.24 0.34 6.86
CA LYS A 125 9.41 1.55 7.09
C LYS A 125 8.34 1.68 6.02
N TYR A 126 8.70 1.45 4.76
CA TYR A 126 7.72 1.47 3.68
C TYR A 126 6.70 0.36 3.80
N LEU A 127 7.09 -0.85 4.21
CA LEU A 127 6.14 -1.94 4.42
C LEU A 127 5.13 -1.60 5.55
N VAL A 128 5.61 -1.02 6.66
CA VAL A 128 4.73 -0.53 7.73
C VAL A 128 3.83 0.59 7.23
N ALA A 129 4.36 1.55 6.47
CA ALA A 129 3.59 2.65 5.89
C ALA A 129 2.50 2.13 4.94
N TRP A 130 2.83 1.16 4.07
CA TRP A 130 1.86 0.51 3.18
C TRP A 130 0.72 -0.13 3.96
N GLU A 131 1.04 -0.95 4.96
CA GLU A 131 0.04 -1.66 5.75
C GLU A 131 -0.93 -0.70 6.45
N ASN A 132 -0.42 0.39 7.03
CA ASN A 132 -1.24 1.39 7.70
C ASN A 132 -2.10 2.19 6.70
N VAL A 133 -1.54 2.59 5.55
CA VAL A 133 -2.30 3.28 4.50
C VAL A 133 -3.40 2.39 3.92
N TYR A 134 -3.06 1.16 3.55
CA TYR A 134 -4.00 0.17 3.02
C TYR A 134 -5.13 -0.11 4.02
N SER A 135 -4.79 -0.30 5.31
CA SER A 135 -5.76 -0.55 6.37
C SER A 135 -6.70 0.62 6.59
N ASN A 136 -6.19 1.86 6.60
CA ASN A 136 -7.03 3.06 6.74
C ASN A 136 -7.98 3.22 5.55
N ILE A 137 -7.48 3.01 4.32
CA ILE A 137 -8.33 3.04 3.12
C ILE A 137 -9.43 1.99 3.19
N LEU A 138 -9.14 0.77 3.66
CA LEU A 138 -10.15 -0.26 3.81
C LEU A 138 -11.18 0.07 4.90
N ALA A 139 -10.72 0.56 6.05
CA ALA A 139 -11.58 0.97 7.16
C ALA A 139 -12.61 2.01 6.70
N ASP A 140 -12.15 3.02 5.96
CA ASP A 140 -12.99 4.11 5.45
C ASP A 140 -13.61 3.83 4.07
N SER A 141 -13.57 2.57 3.62
CA SER A 141 -14.04 2.15 2.30
C SER A 141 -13.64 3.12 1.17
N ALA A 142 -12.44 3.69 1.26
CA ALA A 142 -11.99 4.85 0.49
C ALA A 142 -11.26 4.44 -0.80
N PHE A 143 -11.75 3.39 -1.45
CA PHE A 143 -11.15 2.82 -2.65
C PHE A 143 -12.15 2.81 -3.80
N PHE A 144 -11.65 2.96 -5.02
CA PHE A 144 -12.48 2.67 -6.19
C PHE A 144 -12.59 1.14 -6.36
N SER A 145 -11.49 0.42 -6.52
CA SER A 145 -11.56 -1.04 -6.70
C SER A 145 -11.00 -1.79 -5.51
N GLN A 146 -11.89 -2.38 -4.69
CA GLN A 146 -11.48 -3.24 -3.58
C GLN A 146 -10.60 -4.40 -4.06
N ALA A 147 -10.96 -5.02 -5.18
CA ALA A 147 -10.20 -6.14 -5.75
C ALA A 147 -8.75 -5.75 -6.04
N HIS A 148 -8.51 -4.62 -6.71
CA HIS A 148 -7.14 -4.16 -6.99
C HIS A 148 -6.38 -3.77 -5.71
N LEU A 149 -7.07 -3.16 -4.73
CA LEU A 149 -6.44 -2.79 -3.45
C LEU A 149 -5.98 -4.05 -2.67
N LEU A 150 -6.84 -5.06 -2.57
CA LEU A 150 -6.52 -6.33 -1.92
C LEU A 150 -5.42 -7.10 -2.67
N GLU A 151 -5.49 -7.11 -4.01
CA GLU A 151 -4.47 -7.75 -4.85
C GLU A 151 -3.12 -7.06 -4.70
N ALA A 152 -3.07 -5.72 -4.70
CA ALA A 152 -1.84 -4.97 -4.49
C ALA A 152 -1.20 -5.27 -3.12
N SER A 153 -2.01 -5.42 -2.06
CA SER A 153 -1.48 -5.84 -0.75
C SER A 153 -0.94 -7.27 -0.77
N THR A 154 -1.65 -8.18 -1.44
CA THR A 154 -1.22 -9.57 -1.64
C THR A 154 0.09 -9.64 -2.44
N ASP A 155 0.24 -8.82 -3.49
CA ASP A 155 1.47 -8.72 -4.28
C ASP A 155 2.65 -8.26 -3.43
N ILE A 156 2.49 -7.27 -2.55
CA ILE A 156 3.56 -6.83 -1.63
C ILE A 156 3.96 -7.98 -0.70
N GLY A 157 3.00 -8.67 -0.09
CA GLY A 157 3.27 -9.83 0.78
C GLY A 157 4.00 -10.96 0.04
N ALA A 158 3.52 -11.33 -1.15
CA ALA A 158 4.15 -12.36 -1.98
C ALA A 158 5.55 -11.96 -2.46
N CYS A 159 5.74 -10.68 -2.82
CA CYS A 159 7.04 -10.13 -3.18
C CYS A 159 8.07 -10.29 -2.05
N VAL A 160 7.68 -9.93 -0.83
CA VAL A 160 8.52 -10.06 0.38
C VAL A 160 8.84 -11.53 0.66
N GLU A 161 7.85 -12.43 0.55
CA GLU A 161 8.06 -13.86 0.76
C GLU A 161 9.08 -14.45 -0.21
N MET A 162 8.95 -14.13 -1.49
CA MET A 162 9.88 -14.60 -2.52
C MET A 162 11.29 -14.07 -2.27
N ALA A 163 11.44 -12.81 -1.85
CA ALA A 163 12.74 -12.24 -1.52
C ALA A 163 13.37 -12.87 -0.27
N ALA A 164 12.58 -13.15 0.78
CA ALA A 164 13.05 -13.83 1.99
C ALA A 164 13.60 -15.22 1.66
N GLN A 165 12.99 -15.91 0.72
CA GLN A 165 13.42 -17.20 0.19
C GLN A 165 14.46 -17.10 -0.95
N LEU A 166 15.05 -15.91 -1.17
CA LEU A 166 16.14 -15.64 -2.12
C LEU A 166 15.75 -15.73 -3.63
N TYR A 167 14.45 -15.72 -3.93
CA TYR A 167 13.88 -15.70 -5.28
C TYR A 167 13.69 -14.26 -5.81
N TYR A 168 14.78 -13.49 -5.88
CA TYR A 168 14.72 -12.06 -6.23
C TYR A 168 14.10 -11.78 -7.60
N LYS A 169 14.35 -12.62 -8.62
CA LYS A 169 13.71 -12.44 -9.94
C LYS A 169 12.19 -12.52 -9.85
N GLN A 170 11.66 -13.52 -9.16
CA GLN A 170 10.22 -13.68 -8.98
C GLN A 170 9.64 -12.55 -8.14
N SER A 171 10.37 -12.12 -7.11
CA SER A 171 10.01 -10.93 -6.34
C SER A 171 9.88 -9.68 -7.21
N PHE A 172 10.82 -9.43 -8.14
CA PHE A 172 10.71 -8.33 -9.11
C PHE A 172 9.54 -8.50 -10.09
N GLN A 173 9.21 -9.73 -10.50
CA GLN A 173 8.04 -10.01 -11.34
C GLN A 173 6.74 -9.63 -10.62
N ILE A 174 6.63 -9.93 -9.32
CA ILE A 174 5.47 -9.57 -8.50
C ILE A 174 5.39 -8.05 -8.32
N LEU A 175 6.51 -7.37 -8.03
CA LEU A 175 6.52 -5.89 -7.94
C LEU A 175 6.05 -5.21 -9.23
N ARG A 176 6.33 -5.82 -10.39
CA ARG A 176 5.83 -5.31 -11.66
C ARG A 176 4.30 -5.41 -11.73
N GLY A 177 3.73 -6.53 -11.30
CA GLY A 177 2.27 -6.72 -11.18
C GLY A 177 1.64 -5.73 -10.21
N PHE A 178 2.26 -5.53 -9.04
CA PHE A 178 1.86 -4.52 -8.07
C PHE A 178 1.72 -3.12 -8.69
N LEU A 179 2.69 -2.67 -9.49
CA LEU A 179 2.62 -1.35 -10.14
C LEU A 179 1.44 -1.26 -11.14
N GLU A 180 1.15 -2.34 -11.86
CA GLU A 180 0.00 -2.39 -12.75
C GLU A 180 -1.30 -2.30 -11.94
N ASN A 181 -1.40 -3.05 -10.84
CA ASN A 181 -2.55 -3.05 -9.92
C ASN A 181 -2.74 -1.71 -9.19
N ALA A 182 -1.67 -0.96 -8.91
CA ALA A 182 -1.76 0.35 -8.26
C ALA A 182 -2.24 1.45 -9.24
N VAL A 183 -1.92 1.36 -10.54
CA VAL A 183 -2.28 2.37 -11.53
C VAL A 183 -3.70 2.19 -12.05
N LEU A 184 -4.18 0.94 -12.19
CA LEU A 184 -5.49 0.63 -12.77
C LEU A 184 -6.67 1.31 -12.07
N PRO A 185 -6.77 1.34 -10.72
CA PRO A 185 -7.84 2.04 -10.03
C PRO A 185 -7.93 3.53 -10.36
N VAL A 186 -6.78 4.21 -10.51
CA VAL A 186 -6.73 5.64 -10.87
C VAL A 186 -7.36 5.87 -12.24
N HIS A 187 -7.09 4.98 -13.19
CA HIS A 187 -7.68 5.00 -14.53
C HIS A 187 -9.16 4.66 -14.53
N PHE A 188 -9.53 3.56 -13.88
CA PHE A 188 -10.91 3.08 -13.84
C PHE A 188 -11.87 4.02 -13.13
N CYS A 189 -11.37 4.78 -12.15
CA CYS A 189 -12.16 5.81 -11.46
C CYS A 189 -12.67 6.90 -12.42
N ASP A 190 -11.86 7.29 -13.41
CA ASP A 190 -12.25 8.25 -14.45
C ASP A 190 -12.94 7.59 -15.66
N GLN A 191 -12.81 6.26 -15.80
CA GLN A 191 -13.36 5.48 -16.92
C GLN A 191 -14.24 4.31 -16.42
N PRO A 192 -15.41 4.55 -15.77
CA PRO A 192 -16.25 3.48 -15.21
C PRO A 192 -16.71 2.45 -16.25
N ASN A 193 -16.96 2.86 -17.49
CA ASN A 193 -17.32 1.94 -18.57
C ASN A 193 -16.20 0.95 -18.92
N GLU A 194 -14.94 1.34 -18.77
CA GLU A 194 -13.80 0.43 -18.93
C GLU A 194 -13.67 -0.51 -17.74
N PHE A 195 -13.99 -0.04 -16.54
CA PHE A 195 -14.07 -0.88 -15.35
C PHE A 195 -15.13 -1.98 -15.51
N GLU A 196 -16.31 -1.67 -16.04
CA GLU A 196 -17.34 -2.68 -16.34
C GLU A 196 -16.86 -3.75 -17.32
N LYS A 197 -16.15 -3.33 -18.37
CA LYS A 197 -15.52 -4.27 -19.31
C LYS A 197 -14.48 -5.12 -18.59
N TRP A 198 -13.70 -4.55 -17.68
CA TRP A 198 -12.70 -5.29 -16.91
C TRP A 198 -13.35 -6.33 -16.01
N ARG A 199 -14.40 -5.96 -15.27
CA ARG A 199 -15.16 -6.89 -14.41
C ARG A 199 -15.82 -8.03 -15.17
N SER A 200 -16.20 -7.80 -16.42
CA SER A 200 -16.80 -8.80 -17.31
C SER A 200 -15.79 -9.58 -18.15
N ASN A 201 -14.48 -9.47 -17.85
CA ASN A 201 -13.39 -10.11 -18.60
C ASN A 201 -13.34 -9.71 -20.09
N ASN A 202 -13.85 -8.53 -20.43
CA ASN A 202 -13.91 -7.98 -21.79
C ASN A 202 -13.05 -6.72 -21.95
N TYR A 203 -12.05 -6.55 -21.08
CA TYR A 203 -11.08 -5.46 -21.14
C TYR A 203 -9.68 -6.00 -21.43
N ARG A 204 -8.91 -5.24 -22.20
CA ARG A 204 -7.49 -5.50 -22.39
C ARG A 204 -6.73 -4.29 -21.89
N THR A 205 -6.02 -4.48 -20.77
CA THR A 205 -5.19 -3.42 -20.18
C THR A 205 -4.19 -2.91 -21.22
N PRO A 206 -4.19 -1.60 -21.54
CA PRO A 206 -3.18 -1.00 -22.39
C PRO A 206 -1.78 -1.22 -21.81
N GLN A 207 -0.76 -1.02 -22.64
CA GLN A 207 0.62 -0.98 -22.11
C GLN A 207 0.72 0.10 -21.03
N LEU A 208 1.42 -0.20 -19.93
CA LEU A 208 1.58 0.76 -18.84
C LEU A 208 2.34 2.01 -19.31
N ARG A 209 3.39 1.81 -20.11
CA ARG A 209 4.28 2.84 -20.66
C ARG A 209 4.09 3.03 -22.17
N GLY A 210 4.77 4.03 -22.73
CA GLY A 210 4.78 4.33 -24.16
C GLY A 210 3.85 5.48 -24.54
N LYS A 211 3.97 6.00 -25.76
CA LYS A 211 3.27 7.22 -26.23
C LYS A 211 1.74 7.18 -25.98
N ASP A 212 1.16 5.99 -26.17
CA ASP A 212 -0.27 5.71 -25.99
C ASP A 212 -0.56 4.82 -24.77
N GLY A 213 0.45 4.66 -23.89
CA GLY A 213 0.36 3.88 -22.67
C GLY A 213 -0.45 4.57 -21.58
N LEU A 214 -0.83 3.79 -20.56
CA LEU A 214 -1.71 4.21 -19.48
C LEU A 214 -1.17 5.44 -18.73
N LEU A 215 0.10 5.43 -18.35
CA LEU A 215 0.71 6.54 -17.60
C LEU A 215 0.67 7.87 -18.36
N ASN A 216 0.98 7.84 -19.66
CA ASN A 216 0.93 9.04 -20.50
C ASN A 216 -0.51 9.56 -20.69
N LYS A 217 -1.52 8.68 -20.67
CA LYS A 217 -2.92 9.10 -20.70
C LYS A 217 -3.31 9.79 -19.39
N LEU A 218 -2.94 9.20 -18.24
CA LEU A 218 -3.21 9.77 -16.92
C LEU A 218 -2.51 11.11 -16.70
N GLU A 219 -1.29 11.28 -17.21
CA GLU A 219 -0.59 12.57 -17.14
C GLU A 219 -1.29 13.62 -18.01
N LYS A 220 -1.66 13.27 -19.26
CA LYS A 220 -2.34 14.19 -20.18
C LYS A 220 -3.71 14.63 -19.69
N SER A 221 -4.42 13.78 -18.93
CA SER A 221 -5.69 14.16 -18.29
C SER A 221 -5.51 14.97 -17.00
N GLY A 222 -4.26 15.16 -16.54
CA GLY A 222 -3.95 15.89 -15.31
C GLY A 222 -4.20 15.09 -14.03
N LEU A 223 -4.45 13.78 -14.11
CA LEU A 223 -4.69 12.91 -12.95
C LEU A 223 -3.41 12.58 -12.18
N ILE A 224 -2.28 12.49 -12.87
CA ILE A 224 -0.95 12.33 -12.27
C ILE A 224 -0.02 13.43 -12.75
N THR A 225 0.98 13.78 -11.93
CA THR A 225 2.04 14.70 -12.34
C THR A 225 3.01 14.03 -13.31
N ASN A 226 3.69 14.84 -14.14
CA ASN A 226 4.78 14.35 -14.99
C ASN A 226 5.88 13.64 -14.16
N GLU A 227 6.21 14.19 -12.98
CA GLU A 227 7.18 13.57 -12.08
C GLU A 227 6.75 12.15 -11.67
N LEU A 228 5.48 11.96 -11.30
CA LEU A 228 4.96 10.64 -10.93
C LEU A 228 4.97 9.69 -12.13
N ASN A 229 4.59 10.15 -13.33
CA ASN A 229 4.70 9.35 -14.55
C ASN A 229 6.15 8.88 -14.78
N ILE A 230 7.12 9.80 -14.75
CA ILE A 230 8.54 9.47 -14.93
C ILE A 230 9.00 8.46 -13.87
N ASN A 231 8.63 8.66 -12.61
CA ASN A 231 9.01 7.76 -11.52
C ASN A 231 8.45 6.35 -11.73
N VAL A 232 7.16 6.21 -12.03
CA VAL A 232 6.53 4.89 -12.28
C VAL A 232 7.13 4.25 -13.54
N SER A 233 7.30 5.03 -14.62
CA SER A 233 7.87 4.58 -15.88
C SER A 233 9.29 4.04 -15.73
N ASN A 234 10.16 4.77 -15.03
CA ASN A 234 11.54 4.38 -14.79
C ASN A 234 11.63 3.15 -13.89
N LEU A 235 10.80 3.09 -12.85
CA LEU A 235 10.75 1.93 -11.96
C LEU A 235 10.29 0.67 -12.70
N TYR A 236 9.23 0.79 -13.51
CA TYR A 236 8.74 -0.32 -14.34
C TYR A 236 9.77 -0.77 -15.38
N GLU A 237 10.56 0.15 -15.94
CA GLU A 237 11.69 -0.18 -16.81
C GLU A 237 12.78 -0.95 -16.06
N GLN A 238 13.17 -0.45 -14.89
CA GLN A 238 14.17 -1.09 -14.03
C GLN A 238 13.74 -2.51 -13.67
N LEU A 239 12.49 -2.71 -13.27
CA LEU A 239 11.94 -4.03 -12.97
C LEU A 239 11.99 -4.95 -14.19
N ASN A 240 11.58 -4.48 -15.36
CA ASN A 240 11.70 -5.27 -16.60
C ASN A 240 13.15 -5.63 -16.92
N GLY A 241 14.10 -4.72 -16.71
CA GLY A 241 15.53 -4.99 -16.82
C GLY A 241 15.99 -6.08 -15.86
N SER A 242 15.54 -6.07 -14.60
CA SER A 242 15.84 -7.12 -13.62
C SER A 242 15.21 -8.49 -13.97
N ILE A 243 14.07 -8.50 -14.66
CA ILE A 243 13.37 -9.74 -15.00
C ILE A 243 13.92 -10.36 -16.31
N HIS A 244 14.18 -9.51 -17.30
CA HIS A 244 14.42 -9.91 -18.69
C HIS A 244 15.80 -9.51 -19.24
N GLY A 245 16.49 -8.53 -18.63
CA GLY A 245 17.68 -7.90 -19.19
C GLY A 245 18.96 -8.74 -19.12
N GLY A 246 18.97 -9.88 -18.41
CA GLY A 246 20.11 -10.78 -18.41
C GLY A 246 20.08 -11.84 -17.33
N GLU A 247 21.20 -12.56 -17.18
CA GLU A 247 21.26 -13.69 -16.24
C GLU A 247 21.39 -13.29 -14.77
N LYS A 248 21.61 -12.00 -14.44
CA LYS A 248 22.01 -11.54 -13.10
C LYS A 248 21.19 -12.18 -11.97
N TYR A 249 19.87 -12.11 -12.09
CA TYR A 249 18.92 -12.58 -11.08
C TYR A 249 18.34 -13.97 -11.38
N LEU A 250 18.80 -14.66 -12.43
CA LEU A 250 18.35 -16.03 -12.68
C LEU A 250 18.82 -16.94 -11.55
N ILE A 251 17.90 -17.73 -11.00
CA ILE A 251 18.19 -18.75 -9.97
C ILE A 251 19.30 -19.68 -10.45
N HIS A 252 19.21 -20.10 -11.71
CA HIS A 252 20.13 -21.05 -12.35
C HIS A 252 21.21 -20.38 -13.21
N LYS A 253 21.57 -19.13 -12.88
CA LYS A 253 22.66 -18.41 -13.56
C LYS A 253 23.94 -19.26 -13.62
N GLY A 254 24.58 -19.31 -14.79
CA GLY A 254 25.88 -19.96 -14.95
C GLY A 254 25.89 -21.49 -14.89
N VAL A 255 24.73 -22.17 -14.91
CA VAL A 255 24.65 -23.65 -14.92
C VAL A 255 25.49 -24.25 -16.06
N HIS A 256 25.39 -23.69 -17.27
CA HIS A 256 26.14 -24.15 -18.44
C HIS A 256 27.67 -23.96 -18.32
N LYS A 257 28.14 -23.18 -17.33
CA LYS A 257 29.57 -22.97 -17.04
C LYS A 257 30.02 -23.67 -15.76
N ASN A 258 29.19 -24.54 -15.18
CA ASN A 258 29.39 -25.12 -13.84
C ASN A 258 29.66 -24.05 -12.75
N ALA A 259 29.08 -22.86 -12.92
CA ALA A 259 29.28 -21.71 -12.04
C ALA A 259 28.04 -21.38 -11.19
N TRP A 260 27.03 -22.27 -11.21
CA TRP A 260 25.82 -22.09 -10.41
C TRP A 260 26.13 -22.21 -8.92
N SER A 261 25.81 -21.17 -8.16
CA SER A 261 26.10 -21.08 -6.74
C SER A 261 25.11 -21.80 -5.84
N GLY A 262 23.96 -22.23 -6.37
CA GLY A 262 22.80 -22.56 -5.56
C GLY A 262 21.96 -21.33 -5.23
N LEU A 263 20.84 -21.57 -4.54
CA LEU A 263 19.95 -20.53 -4.04
C LEU A 263 20.54 -19.96 -2.75
N LEU A 264 21.44 -18.98 -2.91
CA LEU A 264 22.23 -18.38 -1.84
C LEU A 264 21.96 -16.89 -1.74
N PHE A 265 22.10 -16.36 -0.52
CA PHE A 265 22.03 -14.92 -0.30
C PHE A 265 23.14 -14.20 -1.04
N LYS A 266 22.76 -13.14 -1.75
CA LYS A 266 23.64 -12.24 -2.48
C LYS A 266 23.27 -10.83 -2.07
N GLU A 267 24.18 -10.17 -1.36
CA GLU A 267 23.94 -8.85 -0.79
C GLU A 267 23.47 -7.83 -1.83
N GLN A 268 24.12 -7.77 -3.01
CA GLN A 268 23.70 -6.82 -4.03
C GLN A 268 22.28 -7.09 -4.56
N ASP A 269 21.91 -8.36 -4.77
CA ASP A 269 20.55 -8.69 -5.26
C ASP A 269 19.49 -8.32 -4.21
N PHE A 270 19.81 -8.51 -2.92
CA PHE A 270 18.99 -8.07 -1.80
C PHE A 270 18.86 -6.55 -1.73
N LEU A 271 19.96 -5.80 -1.84
CA LEU A 271 19.94 -4.33 -1.80
C LEU A 271 19.18 -3.73 -2.99
N ASP A 272 19.32 -4.34 -4.17
CA ASP A 272 18.56 -3.97 -5.36
C ASP A 272 17.06 -4.22 -5.16
N TRP A 273 16.70 -5.34 -4.53
CA TRP A 273 15.33 -5.63 -4.13
C TRP A 273 14.79 -4.61 -3.13
N CYS A 274 15.49 -4.35 -2.03
CA CYS A 274 15.12 -3.34 -1.03
C CYS A 274 14.83 -1.97 -1.66
N THR A 275 15.69 -1.55 -2.60
CA THR A 275 15.51 -0.30 -3.34
C THR A 275 14.26 -0.32 -4.21
N ALA A 276 14.02 -1.42 -4.93
CA ALA A 276 12.89 -1.56 -5.83
C ALA A 276 11.55 -1.61 -5.08
N ILE A 277 11.44 -2.38 -4.00
CA ILE A 277 10.21 -2.49 -3.22
C ILE A 277 9.89 -1.17 -2.50
N SER A 278 10.89 -0.51 -1.91
CA SER A 278 10.72 0.79 -1.24
C SER A 278 10.13 1.83 -2.21
N LYS A 279 10.71 1.95 -3.41
CA LYS A 279 10.21 2.86 -4.45
C LYS A 279 8.83 2.46 -4.98
N SER A 280 8.58 1.15 -5.11
CA SER A 280 7.28 0.64 -5.56
C SER A 280 6.20 1.04 -4.58
N VAL A 281 6.41 0.76 -3.29
CA VAL A 281 5.48 1.12 -2.22
C VAL A 281 5.27 2.63 -2.14
N GLU A 282 6.33 3.43 -2.19
CA GLU A 282 6.22 4.90 -2.18
C GLU A 282 5.29 5.41 -3.31
N VAL A 283 5.51 4.93 -4.54
CA VAL A 283 4.68 5.25 -5.70
C VAL A 283 3.25 4.74 -5.53
N GLY A 284 3.09 3.52 -5.01
CA GLY A 284 1.80 2.91 -4.73
C GLY A 284 0.96 3.74 -3.77
N ILE A 285 1.56 4.22 -2.67
CA ILE A 285 0.89 5.08 -1.69
C ILE A 285 0.45 6.40 -2.33
N LYS A 286 1.30 7.01 -3.18
CA LYS A 286 0.93 8.24 -3.92
C LYS A 286 -0.24 8.00 -4.89
N LEU A 287 -0.25 6.88 -5.60
CA LEU A 287 -1.35 6.50 -6.50
C LEU A 287 -2.65 6.21 -5.72
N LEU A 288 -2.56 5.59 -4.55
CA LEU A 288 -3.70 5.38 -3.65
C LEU A 288 -4.29 6.70 -3.18
N GLN A 289 -3.45 7.68 -2.81
CA GLN A 289 -3.94 9.02 -2.44
C GLN A 289 -4.72 9.67 -3.58
N ILE A 290 -4.21 9.57 -4.81
CA ILE A 290 -4.92 10.09 -5.98
C ILE A 290 -6.27 9.37 -6.15
N ASN A 291 -6.31 8.05 -6.01
CA ASN A 291 -7.55 7.28 -6.13
C ASN A 291 -8.57 7.64 -5.04
N VAL A 292 -8.13 7.80 -3.78
CA VAL A 292 -8.96 8.28 -2.67
C VAL A 292 -9.56 9.64 -3.02
N LYS A 293 -8.75 10.60 -3.47
CA LYS A 293 -9.22 11.95 -3.84
C LYS A 293 -10.23 11.92 -4.99
N GLN A 294 -9.97 11.13 -6.03
CA GLN A 294 -10.93 10.95 -7.13
C GLN A 294 -12.27 10.40 -6.62
N LEU A 295 -12.22 9.39 -5.74
CA LEU A 295 -13.43 8.79 -5.16
C LEU A 295 -14.21 9.79 -4.29
N MET A 296 -13.53 10.57 -3.46
CA MET A 296 -14.20 11.58 -2.64
C MET A 296 -14.88 12.65 -3.51
N ASN A 297 -14.24 13.07 -4.60
CA ASN A 297 -14.85 13.98 -5.57
C ASN A 297 -16.09 13.38 -6.25
N LEU A 298 -16.04 12.09 -6.64
CA LEU A 298 -17.19 11.37 -7.19
C LEU A 298 -18.35 11.27 -6.18
N ARG A 299 -18.06 11.08 -4.89
CA ARG A 299 -19.09 11.06 -3.84
C ARG A 299 -19.76 12.42 -3.65
N GLY A 300 -19.00 13.50 -3.79
CA GLY A 300 -19.50 14.87 -3.65
C GLY A 300 -20.39 15.36 -4.82
N SER A 301 -20.41 14.66 -5.97
CA SER A 301 -21.11 15.13 -7.17
C SER A 301 -22.62 14.82 -7.21
N ASN A 302 -23.23 14.36 -6.11
CA ASN A 302 -24.63 13.89 -5.99
C ASN A 302 -25.00 12.67 -6.87
N ASP A 303 -24.10 12.15 -7.68
CA ASP A 303 -24.32 10.92 -8.43
C ASP A 303 -24.19 9.73 -7.47
N THR A 304 -25.32 9.06 -7.23
CA THR A 304 -25.38 7.99 -6.24
C THR A 304 -24.77 6.73 -6.81
N VAL A 305 -23.56 6.38 -6.35
CA VAL A 305 -22.80 5.22 -6.82
C VAL A 305 -22.45 4.30 -5.65
N CYS A 306 -22.63 2.98 -5.81
CA CYS A 306 -22.14 2.03 -4.82
C CYS A 306 -20.62 2.11 -4.70
N THR A 307 -20.09 2.37 -3.50
CA THR A 307 -18.64 2.46 -3.22
C THR A 307 -17.86 1.18 -3.53
N THR A 308 -18.51 0.02 -3.47
CA THR A 308 -17.86 -1.27 -3.73
C THR A 308 -17.98 -1.70 -5.19
N CYS A 309 -19.20 -1.66 -5.74
CA CYS A 309 -19.48 -2.23 -7.05
C CYS A 309 -19.74 -1.21 -8.14
N HIS A 310 -19.66 0.09 -7.84
CA HIS A 310 -19.85 1.22 -8.76
C HIS A 310 -21.14 1.20 -9.57
N ASN A 311 -22.13 0.43 -9.11
CA ASN A 311 -23.43 0.39 -9.75
C ASN A 311 -24.25 1.60 -9.30
N GLU A 312 -24.82 2.31 -10.26
CA GLU A 312 -25.70 3.47 -10.07
C GLU A 312 -27.18 3.05 -9.90
N LYS A 313 -27.50 1.81 -10.28
CA LYS A 313 -28.87 1.28 -10.26
C LYS A 313 -29.15 0.51 -8.97
N ASN A 314 -30.42 0.29 -8.64
CA ASN A 314 -30.81 -0.57 -7.52
C ASN A 314 -30.11 -0.20 -6.20
N LEU A 315 -29.96 1.11 -5.95
CA LEU A 315 -29.52 1.66 -4.68
C LEU A 315 -30.75 2.10 -3.90
N LYS A 316 -30.92 1.56 -2.70
CA LYS A 316 -31.91 2.05 -1.76
C LYS A 316 -31.26 3.13 -0.90
N LEU A 317 -31.84 4.32 -0.90
CA LEU A 317 -31.47 5.41 -0.01
C LEU A 317 -32.41 5.43 1.20
N GLU A 318 -31.83 5.50 2.39
CA GLU A 318 -32.50 5.79 3.65
C GLU A 318 -31.87 7.06 4.23
N GLU A 319 -32.69 8.08 4.46
CA GLU A 319 -32.27 9.31 5.12
C GLU A 319 -32.68 9.24 6.59
N PHE A 320 -31.77 9.60 7.50
CA PHE A 320 -32.06 9.65 8.92
C PHE A 320 -31.32 10.82 9.59
N ILE A 321 -31.82 11.24 10.74
CA ILE A 321 -31.20 12.28 11.55
C ILE A 321 -30.52 11.63 12.76
N PHE A 322 -29.27 11.99 13.01
CA PHE A 322 -28.53 11.59 14.21
C PHE A 322 -27.70 12.76 14.72
N GLY A 323 -27.73 13.04 16.03
CA GLY A 323 -27.00 14.17 16.60
C GLY A 323 -27.30 15.52 15.94
N SER A 324 -28.56 15.75 15.54
CA SER A 324 -29.01 16.93 14.80
C SER A 324 -28.39 17.14 13.40
N ARG A 325 -27.78 16.10 12.81
CA ARG A 325 -27.27 16.10 11.43
C ARG A 325 -28.02 15.08 10.57
N ASN A 326 -28.15 15.34 9.27
CA ASN A 326 -28.71 14.36 8.35
C ASN A 326 -27.63 13.41 7.86
N PHE A 327 -28.04 12.18 7.67
CA PHE A 327 -27.22 11.12 7.12
C PHE A 327 -27.97 10.41 6.01
N LYS A 328 -27.22 10.03 4.97
CA LYS A 328 -27.68 9.26 3.84
C LYS A 328 -27.07 7.87 3.91
N ARG A 329 -27.90 6.87 4.12
CA ARG A 329 -27.51 5.46 4.08
C ARG A 329 -27.91 4.86 2.75
N TYR A 330 -26.92 4.38 2.02
CA TYR A 330 -27.12 3.68 0.76
C TYR A 330 -26.95 2.19 0.97
N PHE A 331 -27.89 1.41 0.43
CA PHE A 331 -27.84 -0.03 0.37
C PHE A 331 -27.82 -0.48 -1.09
N CYS A 332 -26.78 -1.20 -1.49
CA CYS A 332 -26.66 -1.71 -2.85
C CYS A 332 -27.26 -3.11 -2.96
N HIS A 333 -28.34 -3.26 -3.74
CA HIS A 333 -28.96 -4.57 -3.96
C HIS A 333 -28.14 -5.53 -4.84
N ILE A 334 -27.10 -5.04 -5.53
CA ILE A 334 -26.23 -5.87 -6.38
C ILE A 334 -25.16 -6.59 -5.53
N CYS A 335 -24.44 -5.84 -4.69
CA CYS A 335 -23.35 -6.41 -3.89
C CYS A 335 -23.67 -6.55 -2.41
N GLY A 336 -24.83 -6.07 -1.95
CA GLY A 336 -25.23 -6.09 -0.54
C GLY A 336 -24.51 -5.07 0.35
N HIS A 337 -23.59 -4.26 -0.21
CA HIS A 337 -22.84 -3.28 0.57
C HIS A 337 -23.72 -2.14 1.07
N GLN A 338 -23.44 -1.69 2.30
CA GLN A 338 -24.08 -0.56 2.94
C GLN A 338 -23.03 0.51 3.26
N SER A 339 -23.30 1.75 2.87
CA SER A 339 -22.47 2.91 3.22
C SER A 339 -23.35 3.98 3.82
N THR A 340 -22.85 4.70 4.83
CA THR A 340 -23.54 5.84 5.43
C THR A 340 -22.67 7.07 5.26
N PHE A 341 -23.26 8.18 4.83
CA PHE A 341 -22.57 9.45 4.60
C PHE A 341 -23.26 10.58 5.34
N ASP A 342 -22.49 11.57 5.77
CA ASP A 342 -23.04 12.83 6.26
C ASP A 342 -23.44 13.77 5.11
N ASP A 343 -23.98 14.94 5.45
CA ASP A 343 -24.39 15.97 4.48
C ASP A 343 -23.24 16.51 3.62
N ASP A 344 -22.00 16.40 4.10
CA ASP A 344 -20.79 16.83 3.40
C ASP A 344 -20.22 15.71 2.49
N GLY A 345 -20.83 14.52 2.48
CA GLY A 345 -20.41 13.36 1.70
C GLY A 345 -19.29 12.52 2.35
N ASN A 346 -18.95 12.78 3.61
CA ASN A 346 -17.95 12.04 4.36
C ASN A 346 -18.50 10.68 4.80
N LEU A 347 -17.69 9.63 4.70
CA LEU A 347 -18.11 8.32 5.19
C LEU A 347 -18.26 8.34 6.71
N SER A 348 -19.34 7.72 7.17
CA SER A 348 -19.78 7.71 8.56
C SER A 348 -19.98 6.28 9.04
N HIS A 349 -19.28 5.89 10.10
CA HIS A 349 -19.38 4.57 10.71
C HIS A 349 -20.29 4.63 11.93
N THR A 350 -21.36 3.82 11.95
CA THR A 350 -22.22 3.68 13.13
C THR A 350 -21.56 2.70 14.09
N VAL A 351 -21.02 3.17 15.20
CA VAL A 351 -20.47 2.32 16.26
C VAL A 351 -21.58 2.06 17.28
N THR A 352 -21.97 0.79 17.42
CA THR A 352 -22.89 0.37 18.48
C THR A 352 -22.09 0.01 19.74
N GLU A 353 -22.70 0.11 20.93
CA GLU A 353 -22.03 -0.04 22.24
C GLU A 353 -21.27 -1.37 22.46
N TYR A 354 -21.35 -2.32 21.53
CA TYR A 354 -20.65 -3.61 21.57
C TYR A 354 -19.25 -3.60 20.93
N GLU A 355 -18.80 -2.48 20.37
CA GLU A 355 -17.51 -2.34 19.65
C GLU A 355 -16.56 -1.30 20.27
N GLN A 356 -16.83 -0.85 21.51
CA GLN A 356 -15.96 0.08 22.26
C GLN A 356 -14.89 -0.64 23.09
#